data_AF-A0A7S2RLJ4-F1
#
_entry.id   AF-A0A7S2RLJ4-F1
#
_cell.length_a   1.000
_cell.length_b   1.000
_cell.length_c   1.000
_cell.angle_alpha   90.00
_cell.angle_beta   90.00
_cell.angle_gamma   90.00
#
_symmetry.space_group_name_H-M   'P 1'
#
loop_
_entity.id
_entity.type
_entity.pdbx_description
1 polymer ?
#
loop_
_entity_poly.entity_id
_entity_poly.type
_entity_poly.pdbx_seq_one_letter_code
_entity_poly.pdbx_strand_id
1 'polypeptide(L)'
;LERKGQWRDASLTLKQILEIDPRDSHSHLALARLESRREKRDNNNYNLELSSNATDEGQSFTSIESPARKAFRLGTSFCPRSIHLWQAWALYEQSLRNYSDATRLFHKALQLDDSN
;
A
#
# COMPACT_ATOMS: atom_id res chain seq x y z
N LEU A 1 9.55 5.71 22.30
CA LEU A 1 9.33 4.24 22.12
C LEU A 1 7.86 3.90 21.83
N GLU A 2 6.89 4.75 22.22
CA GLU A 2 5.44 4.48 22.12
C GLU A 2 4.88 4.34 20.70
N ARG A 3 5.51 4.97 19.70
CA ARG A 3 5.03 4.88 18.33
C ARG A 3 5.03 3.45 17.79
N LYS A 4 5.87 2.51 18.25
CA LYS A 4 5.98 1.16 17.66
C LYS A 4 4.83 0.22 18.04
N GLY A 5 4.26 0.34 19.24
CA GLY A 5 3.16 -0.52 19.72
C GLY A 5 1.86 -0.25 18.98
N GLN A 6 1.52 1.03 18.83
CA GLN A 6 0.27 1.50 18.24
C GLN A 6 0.03 1.02 16.80
N TRP A 7 1.07 0.69 16.02
CA TRP A 7 0.89 0.15 14.66
C TRP A 7 0.33 -1.26 14.65
N ARG A 8 0.83 -2.12 15.54
CA ARG A 8 0.38 -3.51 15.60
C ARG A 8 -1.08 -3.55 16.05
N ASP A 9 -1.38 -2.81 17.12
CA ASP A 9 -2.73 -2.67 17.63
C ASP A 9 -3.67 -2.06 16.58
N ALA A 10 -3.28 -0.95 15.93
CA ALA A 10 -4.09 -0.35 14.88
C ALA A 10 -4.34 -1.31 13.71
N SER A 11 -3.32 -2.07 13.27
CA SER A 11 -3.49 -3.06 12.21
C SER A 11 -4.43 -4.20 12.61
N LEU A 12 -4.41 -4.59 13.89
CA LEU A 12 -5.24 -5.65 14.43
C LEU A 12 -6.70 -5.17 14.51
N THR A 13 -6.94 -4.00 15.10
CA THR A 13 -8.27 -3.40 15.18
C THR A 13 -8.90 -3.23 13.80
N LEU A 14 -8.12 -2.74 12.81
CA LEU A 14 -8.60 -2.61 11.43
C LEU A 14 -8.96 -3.96 10.82
N LYS A 15 -8.18 -5.01 11.07
CA LYS A 15 -8.51 -6.37 10.59
C LYS A 15 -9.78 -6.91 11.25
N GLN A 16 -9.94 -6.71 12.55
CA GLN A 16 -11.17 -7.10 13.26
C GLN A 16 -12.40 -6.37 12.73
N ILE A 17 -12.28 -5.08 12.40
CA ILE A 17 -13.38 -4.34 11.76
C ILE A 17 -13.70 -4.95 10.40
N LEU A 18 -12.69 -5.32 9.61
CA LEU A 18 -12.89 -5.97 8.32
C LEU A 18 -13.46 -7.40 8.42
N GLU A 19 -13.26 -8.10 9.54
CA GLU A 19 -13.92 -9.38 9.83
C GLU A 19 -15.41 -9.19 10.10
N ILE A 20 -15.81 -8.05 10.67
CA ILE A 20 -17.21 -7.71 10.95
C ILE A 20 -17.89 -7.12 9.71
N ASP A 21 -17.24 -6.17 9.04
CA ASP A 21 -17.69 -5.55 7.80
C ASP A 21 -16.58 -5.59 6.73
N PRO A 22 -16.59 -6.61 5.85
CA PRO A 22 -15.59 -6.74 4.79
C PRO A 22 -15.69 -5.66 3.70
N ARG A 23 -16.80 -4.89 3.67
CA ARG A 23 -17.05 -3.83 2.68
C ARG A 23 -16.72 -2.43 3.19
N ASP A 24 -16.11 -2.29 4.37
CA ASP A 24 -15.66 -0.97 4.82
C ASP A 24 -14.41 -0.49 4.08
N SER A 25 -14.62 0.45 3.15
CA SER A 25 -13.55 1.08 2.37
C SER A 25 -12.57 1.88 3.23
N HIS A 26 -13.00 2.45 4.36
CA HIS A 26 -12.14 3.26 5.22
C HIS A 26 -11.14 2.39 5.98
N SER A 27 -11.57 1.24 6.50
CA SER A 27 -10.67 0.29 7.16
C SER A 27 -9.63 -0.29 6.20
N HIS A 28 -10.03 -0.65 4.98
CA HIS A 28 -9.09 -1.07 3.94
C HIS A 28 -8.07 0.02 3.58
N LEU A 29 -8.54 1.26 3.41
CA LEU A 29 -7.68 2.41 3.11
C LEU A 29 -6.69 2.70 4.25
N ALA A 30 -7.17 2.67 5.50
CA ALA A 30 -6.32 2.89 6.67
C ALA A 30 -5.26 1.79 6.79
N LEU A 31 -5.65 0.52 6.61
CA LEU A 31 -4.73 -0.62 6.65
C LEU A 31 -3.68 -0.53 5.54
N ALA A 32 -4.08 -0.20 4.32
CA ALA A 32 -3.15 -0.07 3.20
C ALA A 32 -2.15 1.08 3.42
N ARG A 33 -2.61 2.24 3.90
CA ARG A 33 -1.71 3.36 4.27
C ARG A 33 -0.76 2.99 5.39
N LEU A 34 -1.22 2.20 6.36
CA LEU A 34 -0.43 1.70 7.47
C LEU A 34 0.72 0.81 6.96
N GLU A 35 0.40 -0.18 6.13
CA GLU A 35 1.39 -1.10 5.53
C GLU A 35 2.34 -0.35 4.58
N SER A 36 1.86 0.61 3.78
CA SER A 36 2.72 1.44 2.92
C SER A 36 3.78 2.22 3.70
N ARG A 37 3.44 2.74 4.89
CA ARG A 37 4.39 3.46 5.73
C ARG A 37 5.42 2.51 6.35
N ARG A 38 5.00 1.30 6.70
CA ARG A 38 5.89 0.26 7.23
C ARG A 38 6.93 -0.13 6.19
N GLU A 39 6.49 -0.44 4.98
CA GLU A 39 7.40 -0.87 3.92
C GLU A 39 8.41 0.20 3.53
N LYS A 40 8.02 1.48 3.48
CA LYS A 40 8.98 2.58 3.25
C LYS A 40 10.09 2.60 4.30
N ARG A 41 9.76 2.26 5.55
CA ARG A 41 10.72 2.22 6.65
C ARG A 41 11.66 1.03 6.55
N ASP A 42 11.15 -0.13 6.16
CA ASP A 42 11.97 -1.34 5.93
C ASP A 42 12.87 -1.17 4.68
N ASN A 43 12.36 -0.57 3.61
CA ASN A 43 13.09 -0.32 2.37
C ASN A 43 14.20 0.74 2.54
N ASN A 44 14.01 1.72 3.44
CA ASN A 44 15.06 2.67 3.80
C ASN A 44 16.22 2.02 4.56
N ASN A 45 15.96 0.94 5.31
CA ASN A 45 17.02 0.16 5.96
C ASN A 45 17.79 -0.70 4.94
N TYR A 46 17.11 -1.29 3.96
CA TYR A 46 17.76 -2.12 2.93
C TYR A 46 18.71 -1.32 2.02
N ASN A 47 18.34 -0.08 1.66
CA ASN A 47 19.20 0.80 0.87
C ASN A 47 20.45 1.29 1.65
N LEU A 48 20.39 1.36 2.98
CA LEU A 48 21.53 1.75 3.81
C LEU A 48 22.58 0.62 3.88
N GLU A 49 22.15 -0.65 3.90
CA GLU A 49 23.06 -1.81 3.87
C GLU A 49 23.62 -2.09 2.46
N LEU A 50 22.85 -1.82 1.39
CA LEU A 50 23.33 -1.95 0.01
C LEU A 50 24.37 -0.87 -0.37
N SER A 51 24.31 0.32 0.23
CA SER A 51 25.31 1.37 0.01
C SER A 51 26.70 0.98 0.53
N SER A 52 26.80 0.06 1.49
CA SER A 52 28.09 -0.47 1.97
C SER A 52 28.66 -1.60 1.11
N ASN A 53 27.80 -2.29 0.33
CA ASN A 53 28.18 -3.44 -0.48
C ASN A 53 27.80 -3.18 -1.94
N ALA A 54 28.48 -2.22 -2.57
CA ALA A 54 28.39 -1.99 -4.01
C ALA A 54 29.02 -3.16 -4.77
N THR A 55 28.24 -4.21 -5.00
CA THR A 55 28.42 -5.10 -6.14
C THR A 55 27.18 -5.01 -7.00
N ASP A 56 27.41 -4.51 -8.21
CA ASP A 56 26.51 -4.38 -9.33
C ASP A 56 25.92 -5.75 -9.70
N GLU A 57 24.86 -6.15 -9.01
CA GLU A 57 23.97 -7.19 -9.51
C GLU A 57 22.55 -6.67 -9.41
N GLY A 58 22.01 -6.31 -10.58
CA GLY A 58 20.61 -6.02 -10.81
C GLY A 58 19.76 -7.24 -10.48
N GLN A 59 19.50 -7.45 -9.19
CA GLN A 59 18.59 -8.49 -8.76
C GLN A 59 17.17 -7.96 -8.91
N SER A 60 16.57 -8.40 -10.02
CA SER A 60 15.14 -8.55 -10.21
C SER A 60 14.59 -9.44 -9.09
N PHE A 61 14.36 -8.85 -7.92
CA PHE A 61 13.70 -9.53 -6.81
C PHE A 61 12.24 -9.75 -7.17
N THR A 62 11.99 -10.97 -7.66
CA THR A 62 10.86 -11.85 -7.35
C THR A 62 9.59 -11.18 -6.81
N SER A 63 8.47 -11.54 -7.43
CA SER A 63 7.06 -11.24 -7.16
C SER A 63 6.55 -11.43 -5.72
N ILE A 64 7.27 -10.97 -4.71
CA ILE A 64 6.78 -10.85 -3.34
C ILE A 64 5.85 -9.63 -3.35
N GLU A 65 4.56 -9.87 -3.64
CA GLU A 65 3.53 -8.84 -3.47
C GLU A 65 3.68 -8.24 -2.07
N SER A 66 4.03 -6.96 -2.02
CA SER A 66 4.21 -6.25 -0.78
C SER A 66 2.91 -6.25 0.04
N PRO A 67 2.98 -6.31 1.38
CA PRO A 67 1.79 -6.34 2.22
C PRO A 67 0.87 -5.15 1.96
N ALA A 68 1.45 -3.99 1.60
CA ALA A 68 0.71 -2.82 1.15
C ALA A 68 -0.08 -3.08 -0.14
N ARG A 69 0.53 -3.66 -1.18
CA ARG A 69 -0.17 -4.03 -2.42
C ARG A 69 -1.29 -5.05 -2.18
N LYS A 70 -1.06 -6.04 -1.31
CA LYS A 70 -2.10 -7.00 -0.92
C LYS A 70 -3.30 -6.30 -0.28
N ALA A 71 -3.05 -5.36 0.64
CA ALA A 71 -4.11 -4.58 1.27
C ALA A 71 -4.89 -3.71 0.25
N PHE A 72 -4.20 -3.04 -0.68
CA PHE A 72 -4.85 -2.27 -1.75
C PHE A 72 -5.67 -3.17 -2.69
N ARG A 73 -5.14 -4.33 -3.06
CA ARG A 73 -5.82 -5.30 -3.93
C ARG A 73 -7.08 -5.85 -3.27
N LEU A 74 -7.01 -6.20 -1.99
CA LEU A 74 -8.17 -6.64 -1.23
C LEU A 74 -9.20 -5.52 -1.16
N GLY A 75 -8.80 -4.32 -0.74
CA GLY A 75 -9.73 -3.20 -0.64
C GLY A 75 -10.39 -2.85 -1.97
N THR A 76 -9.65 -2.89 -3.09
CA THR A 76 -10.21 -2.56 -4.42
C THR A 76 -11.13 -3.68 -4.93
N SER A 77 -10.92 -4.92 -4.50
CA SER A 77 -11.82 -6.03 -4.79
C SER A 77 -13.13 -5.94 -4.00
N PHE A 78 -13.08 -5.50 -2.74
CA PHE A 78 -14.29 -5.32 -1.92
C PHE A 78 -15.02 -4.02 -2.24
N CYS A 79 -14.28 -2.95 -2.55
CA CYS A 79 -14.79 -1.60 -2.77
C CYS A 79 -14.27 -1.01 -4.10
N PRO A 80 -14.67 -1.54 -5.27
CA PRO A 80 -14.18 -1.06 -6.56
C PRO A 80 -14.59 0.38 -6.86
N ARG A 81 -15.67 0.88 -6.23
CA ARG A 81 -16.19 2.25 -6.42
C ARG A 81 -15.51 3.29 -5.51
N SER A 82 -14.58 2.88 -4.63
CA SER A 82 -13.90 3.81 -3.72
C SER A 82 -12.74 4.53 -4.42
N ILE A 83 -12.99 5.77 -4.83
CA ILE A 83 -12.00 6.63 -5.52
C ILE A 83 -10.74 6.83 -4.65
N HIS A 84 -10.92 7.07 -3.34
CA HIS A 84 -9.83 7.29 -2.40
C HIS A 84 -8.86 6.10 -2.32
N LEU A 85 -9.37 4.88 -2.50
CA LEU A 85 -8.55 3.69 -2.45
C LEU A 85 -7.65 3.56 -3.69
N TRP A 86 -8.20 3.84 -4.88
CA TRP A 86 -7.42 3.89 -6.12
C TRP A 86 -6.36 5.00 -6.08
N GLN A 87 -6.72 6.19 -5.61
CA GLN A 87 -5.77 7.31 -5.43
C GLN A 87 -4.65 6.95 -4.45
N ALA A 88 -4.97 6.34 -3.32
CA ALA A 88 -3.97 5.95 -2.32
C ALA A 88 -3.01 4.88 -2.85
N TRP A 89 -3.51 3.91 -3.63
CA TRP A 89 -2.65 2.92 -4.29
C TRP A 89 -1.73 3.59 -5.32
N ALA A 90 -2.26 4.50 -6.14
CA ALA A 90 -1.48 5.24 -7.13
C ALA A 90 -0.33 6.04 -6.47
N LEU A 91 -0.61 6.73 -5.36
CA LEU A 91 0.41 7.44 -4.58
C LEU A 91 1.47 6.51 -3.99
N TYR A 92 1.08 5.29 -3.59
CA TYR A 92 2.02 4.29 -3.12
C TYR A 92 2.95 3.81 -4.25
N GLU A 93 2.43 3.47 -5.42
CA GLU A 93 3.25 3.07 -6.59
C GLU A 93 4.15 4.22 -7.07
N GLN A 94 3.64 5.46 -7.08
CA GLN A 94 4.44 6.65 -7.38
C GLN A 94 5.63 6.77 -6.43
N SER A 95 5.42 6.47 -5.13
CA SER A 95 6.49 6.52 -4.15
C SER A 95 7.52 5.40 -4.28
N LEU A 96 7.17 4.31 -4.96
CA LEU A 96 8.11 3.25 -5.39
C LEU A 96 8.77 3.55 -6.73
N ARG A 97 8.55 4.75 -7.30
CA ARG A 97 8.97 5.14 -8.67
C ARG A 97 8.35 4.32 -9.79
N ASN A 98 7.24 3.61 -9.52
CA ASN A 98 6.48 2.87 -10.52
C ASN A 98 5.44 3.78 -11.20
N TYR A 99 5.91 4.77 -11.97
CA TYR A 99 5.04 5.79 -12.57
C TYR A 99 4.02 5.23 -13.58
N SER A 100 4.36 4.15 -14.28
CA SER A 100 3.48 3.49 -15.24
C SER A 100 2.21 2.95 -14.56
N ASP A 101 2.38 2.21 -13.47
CA ASP A 101 1.27 1.68 -12.68
C ASP A 101 0.50 2.78 -11.95
N ALA A 102 1.21 3.76 -11.38
CA ALA A 102 0.58 4.90 -10.72
C ALA A 102 -0.37 5.66 -11.67
N THR A 103 0.06 5.96 -12.88
CA THR A 103 -0.76 6.65 -13.89
C THR A 103 -2.00 5.83 -14.25
N ARG A 104 -1.85 4.51 -14.44
CA ARG A 104 -2.97 3.61 -14.72
C ARG A 104 -4.00 3.60 -13.59
N LEU A 105 -3.55 3.60 -12.34
CA LEU A 105 -4.42 3.64 -11.15
C LEU A 105 -5.13 5.00 -11.01
N PHE A 106 -4.44 6.11 -11.28
CA PHE A 106 -5.04 7.45 -11.30
C PHE A 106 -6.13 7.58 -12.38
N HIS A 107 -5.88 7.06 -13.59
CA HIS A 107 -6.90 7.06 -14.64
C HIS A 107 -8.14 6.28 -14.23
N LYS A 108 -7.99 5.12 -13.57
CA LYS A 108 -9.14 4.38 -13.02
C LYS A 108 -9.89 5.18 -11.95
N ALA A 109 -9.17 5.87 -11.07
CA ALA A 109 -9.79 6.73 -10.07
C ALA A 109 -10.61 7.85 -10.71
N LEU A 110 -10.09 8.50 -11.75
CA LEU A 110 -10.79 9.56 -12.49
C LEU A 110 -12.02 9.05 -13.25
N GLN A 111 -11.95 7.85 -13.85
CA GLN A 111 -13.12 7.23 -14.50
C GLN A 111 -14.27 6.99 -13.51
N LEU A 112 -13.93 6.64 -12.26
CA LEU A 112 -14.92 6.43 -11.20
C LEU A 112 -15.50 7.74 -10.67
N ASP A 113 -14.70 8.81 -10.65
CA ASP A 113 -15.12 10.17 -10.27
C ASP A 113 -16.10 10.75 -11.29
N ASP A 114 -15.81 10.61 -12.58
CA ASP A 114 -16.70 11.04 -13.68
C ASP A 114 -18.05 10.28 -13.70
N SER A 115 -18.08 9.08 -13.11
CA SER A 115 -19.27 8.21 -13.04
C SER A 115 -20.09 8.37 -11.76
N ASN A 116 -19.82 9.40 -10.94
CA ASN A 116 -20.47 9.63 -9.64
C ASN A 116 -21.15 10.98 -9.54
#